data_AF-A0A1Q6R321-F1
#
_entry.id   AF-A0A1Q6R321-F1
#
_cell.length_a   1.000
_cell.length_b   1.000
_cell.length_c   1.000
_cell.angle_alpha   90.00
_cell.angle_beta   90.00
_cell.angle_gamma   90.00
#
_symmetry.space_group_name_H-M   'P 1'
#
loop_
_entity.id
_entity.type
_entity.pdbx_description
1 polymer ?
#
loop_
_entity_poly.entity_id
_entity_poly.type
_entity_poly.pdbx_seq_one_letter_code
_entity_poly.pdbx_strand_id
1 'polypeptide(L)'
;MKKQDYKLEIYKLLDLELDDSSLDTKIQFVKKVLIDYQKDHEDQYDVSNKGKPWTDEQLKIILSDAPTKENCAKYAVLFKRGYGSIEQIYRWAATPINSLEGKGRSNDSFVLQIKKVARQIGLRG
;
A
#
# COMPACT_ATOMS: atom_id res chain seq x y z
N MET A 1 14.81 -3.32 25.25
CA MET A 1 15.64 -2.22 24.71
C MET A 1 14.83 -0.93 24.77
N LYS A 2 15.39 0.22 25.19
CA LYS A 2 14.66 1.50 25.16
C LYS A 2 14.62 2.05 23.73
N LYS A 3 13.69 2.98 23.44
CA LYS A 3 13.57 3.60 22.11
C LYS A 3 14.89 4.24 21.63
N GLN A 4 15.61 4.88 22.53
CA GLN A 4 16.90 5.52 22.23
C GLN A 4 17.96 4.49 21.87
N ASP A 5 18.09 3.43 22.66
CA ASP A 5 19.04 2.34 22.40
C ASP A 5 18.74 1.67 21.04
N TYR A 6 17.46 1.42 20.75
CA TYR A 6 17.03 0.83 19.47
C TYR A 6 17.36 1.73 18.28
N LYS A 7 17.16 3.05 18.43
CA LYS A 7 17.57 4.03 17.41
C LYS A 7 19.08 3.96 17.18
N LEU A 8 19.89 3.89 18.23
CA LEU A 8 21.35 3.81 18.10
C LEU A 8 21.77 2.54 17.34
N GLU A 9 21.15 1.40 17.62
CA GLU A 9 21.42 0.16 16.87
C GLU A 9 21.04 0.28 15.38
N ILE A 10 19.93 0.93 15.06
CA ILE A 10 19.58 1.22 13.66
C ILE A 10 20.63 2.11 13.00
N TYR A 11 21.06 3.19 13.67
CA TYR A 11 22.07 4.10 13.10
C TYR A 11 23.39 3.39 12.83
N LYS A 12 23.84 2.52 13.75
CA LYS A 12 25.03 1.68 13.51
C LYS A 12 24.91 0.87 12.23
N LEU A 13 23.74 0.27 11.94
CA LEU A 13 23.50 -0.45 10.68
C LEU A 13 23.45 0.49 9.46
N LEU A 14 22.90 1.69 9.63
CA LEU A 14 22.84 2.72 8.59
C LEU A 14 24.20 3.40 8.31
N ASP A 15 25.18 3.26 9.19
CA ASP A 15 26.53 3.79 8.99
C ASP A 15 27.47 2.76 8.29
N LEU A 16 27.09 1.49 8.22
CA LEU A 16 27.85 0.47 7.49
C LEU A 16 27.86 0.73 5.97
N GLU A 17 28.97 0.47 5.29
CA GLU A 17 28.98 0.53 3.82
C GLU A 17 28.12 -0.59 3.23
N LEU A 18 27.32 -0.25 2.20
CA LEU A 18 26.48 -1.19 1.47
C LEU A 18 26.92 -1.14 0.01
N ASP A 19 27.68 -2.14 -0.45
CA ASP A 19 28.05 -2.34 -1.87
C ASP A 19 28.48 -1.05 -2.62
N ASP A 20 29.32 -0.22 -2.00
CA ASP A 20 29.77 1.09 -2.54
C ASP A 20 28.63 2.03 -2.99
N SER A 21 27.46 1.90 -2.35
CA SER A 21 26.24 2.62 -2.74
C SER A 21 26.21 4.05 -2.20
N SER A 22 25.60 4.94 -2.99
CA SER A 22 25.31 6.29 -2.52
C SER A 22 24.32 6.27 -1.34
N LEU A 23 24.35 7.32 -0.52
CA LEU A 23 23.39 7.47 0.59
C LEU A 23 21.93 7.37 0.09
N ASP A 24 21.59 7.96 -1.06
CA ASP A 24 20.24 7.89 -1.61
C ASP A 24 19.84 6.44 -1.94
N THR A 25 20.71 5.69 -2.62
CA THR A 25 20.49 4.27 -2.93
C THR A 25 20.27 3.44 -1.66
N LYS A 26 21.09 3.68 -0.62
CA LYS A 26 20.94 3.01 0.68
C LYS A 26 19.61 3.35 1.33
N ILE A 27 19.18 4.61 1.31
CA ILE A 27 17.88 5.03 1.86
C ILE A 27 16.72 4.36 1.12
N GLN A 28 16.76 4.28 -0.22
CA GLN A 28 15.72 3.58 -0.98
C GLN A 28 15.68 2.08 -0.66
N PHE A 29 16.84 1.45 -0.51
CA PHE A 29 16.91 0.05 -0.10
C PHE A 29 16.31 -0.17 1.30
N VAL A 30 16.68 0.65 2.28
CA VAL A 30 16.14 0.55 3.65
C VAL A 30 14.62 0.76 3.66
N LYS A 31 14.10 1.74 2.91
CA LYS A 31 12.64 1.93 2.75
C LYS A 31 11.96 0.69 2.20
N LYS A 32 12.55 0.06 1.17
CA LYS A 32 12.04 -1.19 0.61
C LYS A 32 12.02 -2.31 1.66
N VAL A 33 13.12 -2.49 2.40
CA VAL A 33 13.20 -3.49 3.47
C VAL A 33 12.14 -3.25 4.55
N LEU A 34 11.91 -2.01 4.96
CA LEU A 34 10.87 -1.68 5.93
C LEU A 34 9.47 -2.03 5.43
N ILE A 35 9.18 -1.76 4.16
CA ILE A 35 7.89 -2.12 3.55
C ILE A 35 7.73 -3.63 3.45
N ASP A 36 8.76 -4.35 3.01
CA ASP A 36 8.74 -5.80 2.91
C ASP A 36 8.57 -6.43 4.31
N TYR A 37 9.30 -5.94 5.32
CA TYR A 37 9.13 -6.34 6.71
C TYR A 37 7.69 -6.11 7.22
N GLN A 38 7.08 -4.96 6.90
CA GLN A 38 5.69 -4.69 7.26
C GLN A 38 4.71 -5.66 6.60
N LYS A 39 4.93 -6.02 5.33
CA LYS A 39 4.08 -6.97 4.60
C LYS A 39 4.17 -8.37 5.18
N ASP A 40 5.38 -8.80 5.51
CA ASP A 40 5.66 -10.14 6.02
C ASP A 40 5.11 -10.36 7.44
N HIS A 41 4.86 -9.27 8.17
CA HIS A 41 4.34 -9.28 9.55
C HIS A 41 2.96 -8.61 9.67
N GLU A 42 2.12 -8.65 8.62
CA GLU A 42 0.76 -8.08 8.63
C GLU A 42 -0.09 -8.61 9.81
N ASP A 43 0.16 -9.85 10.24
CA ASP A 43 -0.49 -10.50 11.39
C ASP A 43 -0.23 -9.81 12.74
N GLN A 44 0.83 -9.01 12.84
CA GLN A 44 1.17 -8.23 14.03
C GLN A 44 0.56 -6.84 14.05
N TYR A 45 -0.06 -6.40 12.94
CA TYR A 45 -0.74 -5.11 12.84
C TYR A 45 -2.21 -5.22 13.21
N ASP A 46 -2.78 -4.10 13.67
CA ASP A 46 -4.23 -3.98 13.81
C ASP A 46 -4.89 -4.00 12.43
N VAL A 47 -5.40 -5.17 12.06
CA VAL A 47 -6.18 -5.40 10.83
C VAL A 47 -7.67 -5.62 11.13
N SER A 48 -8.19 -5.01 12.20
CA SER A 48 -9.58 -5.18 12.66
C SER A 48 -10.66 -4.81 11.64
N ASN A 49 -10.31 -4.15 10.53
CA ASN A 49 -11.23 -3.89 9.43
C ASN A 49 -11.10 -4.87 8.26
N LYS A 50 -10.19 -5.84 8.29
CA LYS A 50 -10.03 -6.85 7.22
C LYS A 50 -11.36 -7.51 6.88
N GLY A 51 -11.65 -7.66 5.58
CA GLY A 51 -12.90 -8.22 5.07
C GLY A 51 -14.14 -7.31 5.12
N LYS A 52 -14.12 -6.17 5.81
CA LYS A 52 -15.27 -5.24 5.84
C LYS A 52 -15.44 -4.51 4.50
N PRO A 53 -16.63 -3.98 4.17
CA PRO A 53 -16.80 -3.10 3.01
C PRO A 53 -15.92 -1.84 3.09
N TRP A 54 -15.56 -1.27 1.93
CA TRP A 54 -14.88 0.02 1.85
C TRP A 54 -15.90 1.16 1.69
N THR A 55 -15.63 2.32 2.28
CA THR A 55 -16.44 3.51 1.98
C THR A 55 -15.90 4.25 0.76
N ASP A 56 -16.75 5.01 0.08
CA ASP A 56 -16.32 5.84 -1.05
C ASP A 56 -15.23 6.84 -0.62
N GLU A 57 -15.33 7.40 0.59
CA GLU A 57 -14.35 8.32 1.16
C GLU A 57 -12.98 7.66 1.35
N GLN A 58 -12.93 6.43 1.86
CA GLN A 58 -11.68 5.69 2.00
C GLN A 58 -11.04 5.43 0.64
N LEU A 59 -11.85 5.02 -0.34
CA LEU A 59 -11.38 4.80 -1.71
C LEU A 59 -10.86 6.09 -2.35
N LYS A 60 -11.53 7.23 -2.14
CA LYS A 60 -11.06 8.55 -2.62
C LYS A 60 -9.71 8.91 -2.01
N ILE A 61 -9.55 8.72 -0.69
CA ILE A 61 -8.29 9.00 0.00
C ILE A 61 -7.15 8.15 -0.57
N ILE A 62 -7.38 6.85 -0.80
CA ILE A 62 -6.38 5.94 -1.38
C ILE A 62 -6.03 6.36 -2.81
N LEU A 63 -7.05 6.57 -3.66
CA LEU A 63 -6.87 6.82 -5.08
C LEU A 63 -6.40 8.26 -5.40
N SER A 64 -6.38 9.17 -4.42
CA SER A 64 -5.81 10.50 -4.59
C SER A 64 -4.28 10.51 -4.61
N ASP A 65 -3.66 9.48 -4.02
CA ASP A 65 -2.21 9.29 -4.02
C ASP A 65 -1.78 8.27 -5.10
N ALA A 66 -0.54 8.38 -5.58
CA ALA A 66 0.01 7.48 -6.59
C ALA A 66 0.11 6.02 -6.09
N PRO A 67 0.01 5.01 -6.98
CA PRO A 67 0.03 3.59 -6.62
C PRO A 67 1.45 3.08 -6.28
N THR A 68 2.04 3.59 -5.21
CA THR A 68 3.38 3.20 -4.73
C THR A 68 3.29 2.20 -3.58
N LYS A 69 4.37 1.44 -3.35
CA LYS A 69 4.43 0.49 -2.23
C LYS A 69 4.32 1.21 -0.88
N GLU A 70 4.90 2.39 -0.79
CA GLU A 70 4.84 3.28 0.38
C GLU A 70 3.39 3.67 0.69
N ASN A 71 2.62 4.06 -0.33
CA ASN A 71 1.22 4.43 -0.15
C ASN A 71 0.35 3.21 0.19
N CYS A 72 0.61 2.05 -0.42
CA CYS A 72 -0.04 0.80 -0.04
C CYS A 72 0.19 0.47 1.46
N ALA A 73 1.43 0.57 1.94
CA ALA A 73 1.79 0.34 3.34
C ALA A 73 1.16 1.37 4.28
N LYS A 74 1.19 2.65 3.91
CA LYS A 74 0.55 3.77 4.62
C LYS A 74 -0.95 3.52 4.84
N TYR A 75 -1.68 3.19 3.77
CA TYR A 75 -3.13 3.02 3.85
C TYR A 75 -3.57 1.70 4.50
N ALA A 76 -2.75 0.65 4.39
CA ALA A 76 -2.97 -0.60 5.11
C ALA A 76 -3.04 -0.34 6.63
N VAL A 77 -2.06 0.40 7.18
CA VAL A 77 -2.03 0.78 8.59
C VAL A 77 -3.17 1.75 8.92
N LEU A 78 -3.33 2.82 8.13
CA LEU A 78 -4.32 3.86 8.38
C LEU A 78 -5.74 3.30 8.49
N PHE A 79 -6.11 2.39 7.59
CA PHE A 79 -7.47 1.83 7.53
C PHE A 79 -7.63 0.51 8.26
N LYS A 80 -6.56 -0.01 8.89
CA LYS A 80 -6.55 -1.29 9.61
C LYS A 80 -6.89 -2.46 8.69
N ARG A 81 -6.19 -2.53 7.57
CA ARG A 81 -6.43 -3.44 6.44
C ARG A 81 -5.12 -4.07 5.98
N GLY A 82 -5.24 -5.13 5.20
CA GLY A 82 -4.06 -5.77 4.61
C GLY A 82 -3.50 -5.00 3.43
N TYR A 83 -2.18 -5.05 3.27
CA TYR A 83 -1.44 -4.38 2.19
C TYR A 83 -1.99 -4.77 0.80
N GLY A 84 -2.24 -6.07 0.61
CA GLY A 84 -2.75 -6.59 -0.67
C GLY A 84 -4.16 -6.09 -1.03
N SER A 85 -4.96 -5.63 -0.06
CA SER A 85 -6.26 -5.02 -0.35
C SER A 85 -6.13 -3.62 -0.95
N ILE A 86 -5.12 -2.85 -0.52
CA ILE A 86 -4.81 -1.54 -1.09
C ILE A 86 -4.26 -1.68 -2.50
N GLU A 87 -3.36 -2.64 -2.73
CA GLU A 87 -2.85 -2.94 -4.08
C GLU A 87 -3.97 -3.31 -5.05
N GLN A 88 -4.97 -4.07 -4.59
CA GLN A 88 -6.14 -4.39 -5.42
C GLN A 88 -6.95 -3.16 -5.79
N ILE A 89 -7.10 -2.19 -4.88
CA ILE A 89 -7.81 -0.93 -5.17
C ILE A 89 -7.13 -0.19 -6.32
N TYR A 90 -5.82 0.00 -6.26
CA TYR A 90 -5.07 0.65 -7.35
C TYR A 90 -5.14 -0.15 -8.66
N ARG A 91 -4.96 -1.47 -8.59
CA ARG A 91 -5.02 -2.35 -9.77
C ARG A 91 -6.37 -2.28 -10.46
N TRP A 92 -7.47 -2.34 -9.70
CA TRP A 92 -8.81 -2.29 -10.26
C TRP A 92 -9.15 -0.89 -10.77
N ALA A 93 -8.71 0.17 -10.08
CA ALA A 93 -8.87 1.54 -10.58
C ALA A 93 -8.24 1.71 -11.97
N ALA A 94 -7.03 1.17 -12.17
CA ALA A 94 -6.30 1.24 -13.44
C ALA A 94 -6.75 0.22 -14.53
N THR A 95 -7.58 -0.77 -14.20
CA THR A 95 -7.94 -1.86 -15.13
C THR A 95 -9.12 -1.46 -16.04
N PRO A 96 -8.96 -1.36 -17.39
CA PRO A 96 -10.02 -0.96 -18.32
C PRO A 96 -11.38 -1.61 -18.06
N ILE A 97 -12.47 -0.83 -18.03
CA ILE A 97 -13.82 -1.34 -17.74
C ILE A 97 -14.26 -2.47 -18.70
N ASN A 98 -13.87 -2.37 -19.97
CA ASN A 98 -14.13 -3.38 -21.00
C ASN A 98 -13.37 -4.70 -20.77
N SER A 99 -12.33 -4.71 -19.94
CA SER A 99 -11.58 -5.92 -19.59
C SER A 99 -12.17 -6.68 -18.39
N LEU A 100 -13.18 -6.13 -17.71
CA LEU A 100 -13.76 -6.75 -16.52
C LEU A 100 -14.51 -8.06 -16.84
N GLU A 101 -15.12 -8.15 -18.02
CA GLU A 101 -15.84 -9.35 -18.46
C GLU A 101 -14.92 -10.54 -18.65
N GLY A 102 -13.81 -10.34 -19.39
CA GLY A 102 -12.77 -11.36 -19.54
C GLY A 102 -12.08 -11.76 -18.23
N LYS A 103 -12.19 -10.94 -17.17
CA LYS A 103 -11.68 -11.22 -15.82
C LYS A 103 -12.73 -11.79 -14.87
N GLY A 104 -13.97 -11.99 -15.31
CA GLY A 104 -15.07 -12.47 -14.46
C GLY A 104 -15.45 -11.51 -13.34
N ARG A 105 -15.24 -10.20 -13.51
CA ARG A 105 -15.45 -9.16 -12.48
C ARG A 105 -16.47 -8.09 -12.85
N SER A 106 -17.25 -8.28 -13.93
CA SER A 106 -18.23 -7.29 -14.40
C SER A 106 -19.30 -6.93 -13.36
N ASN A 107 -19.65 -7.87 -12.46
CA ASN A 107 -20.69 -7.68 -11.45
C ASN A 107 -20.14 -7.63 -10.01
N ASP A 108 -18.81 -7.53 -9.87
CA ASP A 108 -18.17 -7.48 -8.55
C ASP A 108 -18.41 -6.11 -7.91
N SER A 109 -19.17 -6.08 -6.82
CA SER A 109 -19.58 -4.83 -6.16
C SER A 109 -18.40 -3.99 -5.66
N PHE A 110 -17.32 -4.63 -5.22
CA PHE A 110 -16.10 -3.95 -4.79
C PHE A 110 -15.37 -3.31 -5.97
N VAL A 111 -15.22 -4.04 -7.09
CA VAL A 111 -14.60 -3.51 -8.31
C VAL A 111 -15.42 -2.36 -8.90
N LEU A 112 -16.75 -2.51 -8.94
CA LEU A 112 -17.66 -1.48 -9.44
C LEU A 112 -17.62 -0.22 -8.57
N GLN A 113 -17.52 -0.36 -7.25
CA GLN A 113 -17.35 0.78 -6.34
C GLN A 113 -16.04 1.52 -6.60
N ILE A 114 -14.92 0.80 -6.73
CA ILE A 114 -13.62 1.39 -7.08
C ILE A 114 -13.72 2.16 -8.41
N LYS A 115 -14.37 1.57 -9.43
CA LYS A 115 -14.55 2.21 -10.74
C LYS A 115 -15.38 3.49 -10.68
N LYS A 116 -16.47 3.46 -9.93
CA LYS A 116 -17.30 4.64 -9.67
C LYS A 116 -16.46 5.75 -9.02
N VAL A 117 -15.72 5.43 -7.96
CA VAL A 117 -14.90 6.42 -7.23
C VAL A 117 -13.77 6.97 -8.08
N ALA A 118 -13.04 6.11 -8.81
CA ALA A 118 -11.97 6.52 -9.71
C ALA A 118 -12.48 7.55 -10.74
N ARG A 119 -13.64 7.30 -11.34
CA ARG A 119 -14.29 8.22 -12.29
C ARG A 119 -14.65 9.56 -11.64
N GLN A 120 -15.15 9.55 -10.40
CA GLN A 120 -15.53 10.79 -9.67
C GLN A 120 -14.34 11.72 -9.43
N ILE A 121 -13.14 11.17 -9.23
CA ILE A 121 -11.92 11.97 -9.00
C ILE A 121 -11.10 12.20 -10.28
N GLY A 122 -11.65 11.87 -11.45
CA GLY A 122 -11.02 12.12 -12.75
C GLY A 122 -9.98 11.09 -13.20
N LEU A 123 -9.81 9.98 -12.47
CA LEU A 123 -8.99 8.86 -12.94
C LEU A 123 -9.74 8.12 -14.05
N ARG A 124 -9.12 8.01 -15.23
CA ARG A 124 -9.62 7.20 -16.34
C ARG A 124 -8.89 5.87 -16.34
N GLY A 125 -9.61 4.82 -16.00
CA GLY A 125 -9.16 3.45 -16.10
C GLY A 125 -10.31 2.50 -16.29
#